data_AF-A0A2V6KKQ5-F1
#
_entry.id   AF-A0A2V6KKQ5-F1
#
_cell.length_a   1.000
_cell.length_b   1.000
_cell.length_c   1.000
_cell.angle_alpha   90.00
_cell.angle_beta   90.00
_cell.angle_gamma   90.00
#
_symmetry.space_group_name_H-M   'P 1'
#
loop_
_entity.id
_entity.type
_entity.pdbx_description
1 polymer ?
#
loop_
_entity_poly.entity_id
_entity_poly.type
_entity_poly.pdbx_seq_one_letter_code
_entity_poly.pdbx_strand_id
1 'polypeptide(L)'
;MNAVIACGGTGGHLFPGIAVAEVLRDRGHEVILLISEKEIDALALSEGANFRFEKLPTVGLPSPFSPVIFGFVRRFGESLSLCRSIYRKFKPQVVLGMGGFTSTAPVLAGRMRGVSTFIHESNAVPGKANRLTARIVRVVLLGFKECAPFFPKVRTEVTGTPIRNELRRIDRPVARQKLGLRDDLTTLLVMGGSQGASGINQALIKSLPLLHGAPF
;
A
#
# COMPACT_ATOMS: atom_id res chain seq x y z
N MET A 1 6.16 20.43 5.82
CA MET A 1 5.18 20.53 4.70
C MET A 1 3.95 19.71 5.04
N ASN A 2 2.83 19.94 4.36
CA ASN A 2 1.59 19.17 4.52
C ASN A 2 1.51 18.13 3.39
N ALA A 3 1.49 16.86 3.76
CA ALA A 3 1.45 15.74 2.83
C ALA A 3 0.17 14.94 3.00
N VAL A 4 -0.41 14.50 1.88
CA VAL A 4 -1.50 13.54 1.91
C VAL A 4 -1.01 12.23 1.30
N ILE A 5 -1.25 11.12 2.00
CA ILE A 5 -0.92 9.79 1.52
C ILE A 5 -2.20 8.99 1.43
N ALA A 6 -2.56 8.55 0.22
CA ALA A 6 -3.66 7.65 0.00
C ALA A 6 -3.14 6.21 -0.01
N CYS A 7 -3.59 5.40 0.93
CA CYS A 7 -3.12 4.03 1.12
C CYS A 7 -4.23 3.19 1.74
N GLY A 8 -4.31 1.89 1.44
CA GLY A 8 -5.33 1.03 2.03
C GLY A 8 -5.93 0.01 1.08
N GLY A 9 -6.97 -0.65 1.55
CA GLY A 9 -7.66 -1.75 0.88
C GLY A 9 -6.95 -3.10 1.05
N THR A 10 -5.62 -3.10 1.14
CA THR A 10 -4.79 -4.27 1.49
C THR A 10 -3.55 -3.82 2.28
N GLY A 11 -2.98 -4.73 3.07
CA GLY A 11 -1.73 -4.46 3.80
C GLY A 11 -0.57 -4.03 2.89
N GLY A 12 -0.51 -4.57 1.66
CA GLY A 12 0.54 -4.25 0.68
C GLY A 12 0.54 -2.80 0.20
N HIS A 13 -0.57 -2.06 0.34
CA HIS A 13 -0.61 -0.62 0.06
C HIS A 13 -0.63 0.20 1.35
N LEU A 14 -1.27 -0.31 2.41
CA LEU A 14 -1.39 0.40 3.69
C LEU A 14 -0.04 0.57 4.40
N PHE A 15 0.69 -0.52 4.63
CA PHE A 15 1.92 -0.48 5.42
C PHE A 15 3.05 0.34 4.78
N PRO A 16 3.27 0.27 3.45
CA PRO A 16 4.22 1.18 2.81
C PRO A 16 3.82 2.65 2.95
N GLY A 17 2.52 2.97 2.91
CA GLY A 17 2.03 4.33 3.13
C GLY A 17 2.31 4.84 4.55
N ILE A 18 2.10 3.99 5.55
CA ILE A 18 2.43 4.27 6.95
C ILE A 18 3.94 4.51 7.11
N ALA A 19 4.78 3.65 6.50
CA ALA A 19 6.23 3.81 6.57
C ALA A 19 6.71 5.16 6.00
N VAL A 20 6.11 5.63 4.89
CA VAL A 20 6.41 6.97 4.35
C VAL A 20 5.90 8.06 5.30
N ALA A 21 4.71 7.89 5.88
CA ALA A 21 4.14 8.86 6.83
C ALA A 21 5.01 9.04 8.07
N GLU A 22 5.56 7.95 8.62
CA GLU A 22 6.50 7.96 9.74
C GLU A 22 7.73 8.80 9.42
N VAL A 23 8.39 8.52 8.28
CA VAL A 23 9.59 9.27 7.88
C VAL A 23 9.28 10.75 7.66
N LEU A 24 8.13 11.10 7.10
CA LEU A 24 7.74 12.51 6.92
C LEU A 24 7.46 13.20 8.26
N ARG A 25 6.72 12.55 9.17
CA ARG A 25 6.44 13.07 10.51
C ARG A 25 7.72 13.27 11.31
N ASP A 26 8.64 12.32 11.28
CA ASP A 26 9.91 12.37 12.01
C ASP A 26 10.82 13.51 11.47
N ARG A 27 10.57 13.97 10.24
CA ARG A 27 11.20 15.17 9.63
C ARG A 27 10.44 16.47 9.90
N GLY A 28 9.44 16.47 10.80
CA GLY A 28 8.64 17.65 11.15
C GLY A 28 7.64 18.04 10.07
N HIS A 29 7.03 17.07 9.38
CA HIS A 29 5.96 17.32 8.41
C HIS A 29 4.61 16.82 8.92
N GLU A 30 3.55 17.51 8.52
CA GLU A 30 2.17 17.15 8.82
C GLU A 30 1.66 16.18 7.76
N VAL A 31 1.06 15.07 8.17
CA VAL A 31 0.59 14.02 7.27
C VAL A 31 -0.86 13.67 7.56
N ILE A 32 -1.70 13.64 6.53
CA ILE A 32 -3.02 13.00 6.58
C ILE A 32 -3.00 11.74 5.75
N LEU A 33 -3.42 10.63 6.35
CA LEU A 33 -3.65 9.37 5.66
C LEU A 33 -5.09 9.30 5.15
N LEU A 34 -5.28 8.95 3.89
CA LEU A 34 -6.59 8.69 3.30
C LEU A 34 -6.72 7.18 3.05
N ILE A 35 -7.58 6.53 3.81
CA ILE A 35 -7.70 5.07 3.84
C ILE A 35 -9.03 4.55 3.29
N SER A 36 -9.12 3.25 3.05
CA SER A 36 -10.39 2.62 2.71
C SER A 36 -11.30 2.52 3.94
N GLU A 37 -12.59 2.25 3.73
CA GLU A 37 -13.54 2.03 4.84
C GLU A 37 -13.36 0.67 5.54
N LYS A 38 -12.45 -0.19 5.08
CA LYS A 38 -12.21 -1.48 5.72
C LYS A 38 -11.74 -1.27 7.16
N GLU A 39 -12.39 -1.92 8.11
CA GLU A 39 -12.08 -1.79 9.54
C GLU A 39 -10.63 -2.17 9.86
N ILE A 40 -10.08 -3.18 9.19
CA ILE A 40 -8.69 -3.61 9.36
C ILE A 40 -7.69 -2.48 9.04
N ASP A 41 -8.00 -1.59 8.09
CA ASP A 41 -7.12 -0.48 7.77
C ASP A 41 -7.08 0.53 8.92
N ALA A 42 -8.22 0.81 9.54
CA ALA A 42 -8.32 1.72 10.68
C ALA A 42 -7.69 1.11 11.94
N LEU A 43 -7.90 -0.19 12.18
CA LEU A 43 -7.31 -0.92 13.31
C LEU A 43 -5.78 -0.89 13.24
N ALA A 44 -5.21 -1.19 12.08
CA ALA A 44 -3.76 -1.17 11.87
C ALA A 44 -3.13 0.20 12.13
N LEU A 45 -3.87 1.29 11.92
CA LEU A 45 -3.43 2.64 12.25
C LEU A 45 -3.54 2.94 13.75
N SER A 46 -4.65 2.53 14.38
CA SER A 46 -4.85 2.77 15.82
C SER A 46 -3.86 2.02 16.72
N GLU A 47 -3.38 0.85 16.29
CA GLU A 47 -2.44 0.03 17.06
C GLU A 47 -0.98 0.47 16.86
N GLY A 48 -0.64 1.06 15.71
CA GLY A 48 0.76 1.36 15.36
C GLY A 48 1.16 2.82 15.57
N ALA A 49 0.41 3.77 15.02
CA ALA A 49 0.83 5.16 14.98
C ALA A 49 -0.35 6.14 14.99
N ASN A 50 -0.31 7.11 15.92
CA ASN A 50 -1.27 8.21 16.03
C ASN A 50 -1.14 9.19 14.84
N PHE A 51 -1.52 8.74 13.65
CA PHE A 51 -1.68 9.58 12.46
C PHE A 51 -3.11 10.09 12.37
N ARG A 52 -3.24 11.33 11.90
CA ARG A 52 -4.53 11.80 11.41
C ARG A 52 -4.89 11.02 10.15
N PHE A 53 -6.06 10.38 10.15
CA PHE A 53 -6.57 9.67 8.98
C PHE A 53 -8.04 9.99 8.71
N GLU A 54 -8.45 9.87 7.45
CA GLU A 54 -9.83 10.00 7.00
C GLU A 54 -10.17 8.79 6.14
N LYS A 55 -11.39 8.24 6.31
CA LYS A 55 -11.88 7.14 5.48
C LYS A 55 -12.49 7.69 4.20
N LEU A 56 -12.16 7.08 3.07
CA LEU A 56 -12.73 7.42 1.76
C LEU A 56 -13.72 6.35 1.31
N PRO A 57 -14.90 6.76 0.79
CA PRO A 57 -15.84 5.83 0.17
C PRO A 57 -15.22 5.23 -1.10
N THR A 58 -14.56 4.10 -0.95
CA THR A 58 -13.77 3.50 -2.04
C THR A 58 -14.48 2.28 -2.60
N VAL A 59 -14.49 2.15 -3.93
CA VAL A 59 -15.03 0.98 -4.61
C VAL A 59 -14.03 0.54 -5.67
N GLY A 60 -13.85 -0.77 -5.83
CA GLY A 60 -13.12 -1.30 -6.97
C GLY A 60 -13.85 -0.98 -8.27
N LEU A 61 -13.12 -0.75 -9.37
CA LEU A 61 -13.74 -0.50 -10.67
C LEU A 61 -14.52 -1.75 -11.13
N PRO A 62 -15.85 -1.69 -11.26
CA PRO A 62 -16.64 -2.79 -11.79
C PRO A 62 -16.46 -2.88 -13.32
N SER A 63 -17.02 -3.93 -13.92
CA SER A 63 -17.13 -4.01 -15.38
C SER A 63 -17.92 -2.81 -15.91
N PRO A 64 -17.50 -2.16 -17.01
CA PRO A 64 -18.18 -0.99 -17.57
C PRO A 64 -19.63 -1.28 -18.01
N PHE A 65 -19.94 -2.54 -18.29
CA PHE A 65 -21.29 -2.98 -18.69
C PHE A 65 -22.17 -3.42 -17.52
N SER A 66 -21.69 -3.31 -16.27
CA SER A 66 -22.43 -3.70 -15.08
C SER A 66 -23.25 -2.54 -14.53
N PRO A 67 -24.51 -2.75 -14.10
CA PRO A 67 -25.31 -1.72 -13.40
C PRO A 67 -24.62 -1.16 -12.14
N VAL A 68 -23.67 -1.92 -11.55
CA VAL A 68 -22.87 -1.49 -10.39
C VAL A 68 -22.00 -0.26 -10.70
N ILE A 69 -21.75 0.06 -11.97
CA ILE A 69 -20.97 1.24 -12.39
C ILE A 69 -21.58 2.55 -11.87
N PHE A 70 -22.90 2.67 -11.77
CA PHE A 70 -23.55 3.86 -11.24
C PHE A 70 -23.20 4.09 -9.76
N GLY A 71 -23.19 3.00 -8.96
CA GLY A 71 -22.75 3.04 -7.57
C GLY A 71 -21.28 3.42 -7.44
N PHE A 72 -20.42 2.91 -8.33
CA PHE A 72 -19.02 3.30 -8.42
C PHE A 72 -18.85 4.80 -8.70
N VAL A 73 -19.54 5.33 -9.72
CA VAL A 73 -19.44 6.76 -10.09
C VAL A 73 -19.88 7.66 -8.94
N ARG A 74 -21.00 7.33 -8.27
CA ARG A 74 -21.47 8.08 -7.10
C ARG A 74 -20.42 8.10 -5.98
N ARG A 75 -19.93 6.94 -5.56
CA ARG A 75 -18.94 6.84 -4.46
C ARG A 75 -17.60 7.47 -4.83
N PHE A 76 -17.19 7.38 -6.09
CA PHE A 76 -16.01 8.10 -6.59
C PHE A 76 -16.20 9.61 -6.50
N GLY A 77 -17.37 10.13 -6.88
CA GLY A 77 -17.73 11.54 -6.75
C GLY A 77 -17.71 12.03 -5.30
N GLU A 78 -18.26 11.23 -4.38
CA GLU A 78 -18.22 11.49 -2.93
C GLU A 78 -16.79 11.54 -2.41
N SER A 79 -15.96 10.53 -2.74
CA SER A 79 -14.53 10.50 -2.40
C SER A 79 -13.80 11.74 -2.91
N LEU A 80 -14.07 12.14 -4.15
CA LEU A 80 -13.43 13.29 -4.78
C LEU A 80 -13.86 14.60 -4.11
N SER A 81 -15.14 14.74 -3.75
CA SER A 81 -15.67 15.89 -3.01
C SER A 81 -15.04 16.00 -1.62
N LEU A 82 -14.96 14.88 -0.90
CA LEU A 82 -14.31 14.81 0.42
C LEU A 82 -12.83 15.20 0.33
N CYS A 83 -12.08 14.66 -0.64
CA CYS A 83 -10.69 15.04 -0.88
C CYS A 83 -10.55 16.55 -1.12
N ARG A 84 -11.42 17.15 -1.94
CA ARG A 84 -11.40 18.60 -2.20
C ARG A 84 -11.69 19.41 -0.93
N SER A 85 -12.61 18.96 -0.08
CA SER A 85 -12.92 19.60 1.20
C SER A 85 -11.71 19.57 2.14
N ILE A 86 -11.09 18.40 2.30
CA ILE A 86 -9.87 18.21 3.09
C ILE A 86 -8.75 19.11 2.56
N TYR A 87 -8.52 19.11 1.23
CA TYR A 87 -7.40 19.84 0.63
C TYR A 87 -7.57 21.35 0.68
N ARG A 88 -8.81 21.85 0.80
CA ARG A 88 -9.10 23.27 1.01
C ARG A 88 -8.63 23.76 2.37
N LYS A 89 -8.84 22.93 3.41
CA LYS A 89 -8.44 23.23 4.80
C LYS A 89 -6.97 22.93 5.05
N PHE A 90 -6.53 21.72 4.67
CA PHE A 90 -5.19 21.20 4.95
C PHE A 90 -4.11 21.73 4.00
N LYS A 91 -4.48 22.17 2.79
CA LYS A 91 -3.57 22.75 1.79
C LYS A 91 -2.30 21.91 1.55
N PRO A 92 -2.43 20.64 1.12
CA PRO A 92 -1.27 19.78 0.89
C PRO A 92 -0.37 20.32 -0.22
N GLN A 93 0.94 20.20 -0.04
CA GLN A 93 1.95 20.48 -1.06
C GLN A 93 2.29 19.24 -1.90
N VAL A 94 2.01 18.04 -1.37
CA VAL A 94 2.22 16.77 -2.05
C VAL A 94 1.09 15.78 -1.77
N VAL A 95 0.71 15.01 -2.79
CA VAL A 95 -0.18 13.86 -2.67
C VAL A 95 0.50 12.62 -3.21
N LEU A 96 0.59 11.57 -2.39
CA LEU A 96 1.16 10.28 -2.76
C LEU A 96 0.07 9.19 -2.70
N GLY A 97 -0.14 8.46 -3.79
CA GLY A 97 -0.99 7.27 -3.80
C GLY A 97 -0.18 5.98 -3.76
N MET A 98 -0.39 5.12 -2.77
CA MET A 98 0.36 3.86 -2.60
C MET A 98 -0.20 2.68 -3.39
N GLY A 99 -1.10 2.95 -4.35
CA GLY A 99 -1.76 1.93 -5.15
C GLY A 99 -3.22 1.70 -4.79
N GLY A 100 -3.86 0.84 -5.58
CA GLY A 100 -5.29 0.53 -5.46
C GLY A 100 -6.23 1.67 -5.87
N PHE A 101 -7.53 1.38 -5.89
CA PHE A 101 -8.56 2.37 -6.24
C PHE A 101 -8.70 3.48 -5.20
N THR A 102 -8.23 3.27 -3.97
CA THR A 102 -8.18 4.28 -2.90
C THR A 102 -7.31 5.48 -3.28
N SER A 103 -6.33 5.30 -4.18
CA SER A 103 -5.41 6.35 -4.58
C SER A 103 -5.95 7.30 -5.67
N THR A 104 -6.91 6.85 -6.49
CA THR A 104 -7.29 7.58 -7.72
C THR A 104 -7.98 8.92 -7.44
N ALA A 105 -8.98 8.97 -6.56
CA ALA A 105 -9.69 10.20 -6.23
C ALA A 105 -8.81 11.24 -5.50
N PRO A 106 -7.99 10.86 -4.49
CA PRO A 106 -7.01 11.75 -3.88
C PRO A 106 -6.04 12.38 -4.87
N VAL A 107 -5.43 11.56 -5.72
CA VAL A 107 -4.47 12.03 -6.72
C VAL A 107 -5.13 12.98 -7.71
N LEU A 108 -6.35 12.65 -8.19
CA LEU A 108 -7.09 13.53 -9.08
C LEU A 108 -7.43 14.87 -8.40
N ALA A 109 -7.89 14.86 -7.14
CA ALA A 109 -8.15 16.09 -6.38
C ALA A 109 -6.89 16.95 -6.22
N GLY A 110 -5.74 16.33 -5.99
CA GLY A 110 -4.45 17.01 -5.90
C GLY A 110 -4.07 17.67 -7.22
N ARG A 111 -4.16 16.92 -8.32
CA ARG A 111 -3.85 17.39 -9.67
C ARG A 111 -4.71 18.58 -10.09
N MET A 112 -6.01 18.53 -9.81
CA MET A 112 -6.96 19.62 -10.09
C MET A 112 -6.65 20.91 -9.31
N ARG A 113 -5.96 20.80 -8.16
CA ARG A 113 -5.52 21.94 -7.35
C ARG A 113 -4.10 22.40 -7.67
N GLY A 114 -3.44 21.80 -8.66
CA GLY A 114 -2.03 22.10 -8.99
C GLY A 114 -1.03 21.56 -7.96
N VAL A 115 -1.43 20.63 -7.09
CA VAL A 115 -0.54 19.99 -6.11
C VAL A 115 0.33 18.96 -6.82
N SER A 116 1.58 18.79 -6.37
CA SER A 116 2.46 17.76 -6.90
C SER A 116 1.95 16.37 -6.52
N THR A 117 1.67 15.55 -7.52
CA THR A 117 1.08 14.21 -7.33
C THR A 117 2.05 13.11 -7.75
N PHE A 118 2.07 12.05 -6.95
CA PHE A 118 2.91 10.87 -7.11
C PHE A 118 2.05 9.63 -6.88
N ILE A 119 2.45 8.51 -7.49
CA ILE A 119 1.97 7.19 -7.06
C ILE A 119 3.16 6.26 -6.86
N HIS A 120 2.97 5.23 -6.02
CA HIS A 120 3.89 4.11 -5.85
C HIS A 120 3.27 2.82 -6.37
N GLU A 121 4.06 2.00 -7.04
CA GLU A 121 3.72 0.63 -7.41
C GLU A 121 4.70 -0.35 -6.78
N SER A 122 4.22 -1.11 -5.81
CA SER A 122 5.01 -2.10 -5.07
C SER A 122 5.18 -3.42 -5.82
N ASN A 123 4.38 -3.67 -6.86
CA ASN A 123 4.41 -4.93 -7.60
C ASN A 123 5.29 -4.86 -8.85
N ALA A 124 5.77 -6.01 -9.31
CA ALA A 124 6.47 -6.11 -10.60
C ALA A 124 5.54 -5.85 -11.80
N VAL A 125 4.24 -6.11 -11.66
CA VAL A 125 3.20 -5.82 -12.66
C VAL A 125 2.18 -4.87 -12.05
N PRO A 126 1.90 -3.72 -12.67
CA PRO A 126 1.07 -2.71 -12.04
C PRO A 126 -0.42 -3.04 -12.07
N GLY A 127 -1.12 -2.60 -11.02
CA GLY A 127 -2.57 -2.68 -10.96
C GLY A 127 -3.27 -1.74 -11.97
N LYS A 128 -4.49 -2.08 -12.38
CA LYS A 128 -5.30 -1.26 -13.29
C LYS A 128 -5.47 0.19 -12.81
N ALA A 129 -5.66 0.38 -11.50
CA ALA A 129 -5.79 1.70 -10.89
C ALA A 129 -4.53 2.54 -11.08
N ASN A 130 -3.34 1.99 -10.83
CA ASN A 130 -2.08 2.69 -11.03
C ASN A 130 -1.82 3.01 -12.51
N ARG A 131 -2.12 2.08 -13.43
CA ARG A 131 -2.01 2.35 -14.88
C ARG A 131 -2.88 3.52 -15.33
N LEU A 132 -4.07 3.68 -14.75
CA LEU A 132 -4.95 4.81 -15.03
C LEU A 132 -4.42 6.11 -14.42
N THR A 133 -4.11 6.08 -13.12
CA THR A 133 -3.66 7.24 -12.35
C THR A 133 -2.30 7.77 -12.81
N ALA A 134 -1.43 6.91 -13.36
CA ALA A 134 -0.14 7.28 -13.93
C ALA A 134 -0.22 8.37 -15.02
N ARG A 135 -1.37 8.53 -15.67
CA ARG A 135 -1.58 9.54 -16.73
C ARG A 135 -1.65 10.96 -16.19
N ILE A 136 -1.85 11.14 -14.88
CA ILE A 136 -2.12 12.44 -14.25
C ILE A 136 -1.14 12.79 -13.12
N VAL A 137 -0.10 11.97 -12.92
CA VAL A 137 0.93 12.21 -11.91
C VAL A 137 2.22 12.74 -12.52
N ARG A 138 3.04 13.35 -11.67
CA ARG A 138 4.37 13.83 -12.05
C ARG A 138 5.36 12.68 -12.22
N VAL A 139 5.34 11.73 -11.28
CA VAL A 139 6.26 10.59 -11.23
C VAL A 139 5.55 9.36 -10.68
N VAL A 140 5.90 8.21 -11.22
CA VAL A 140 5.56 6.89 -10.65
C VAL A 140 6.80 6.33 -9.95
N LEU A 141 6.70 6.12 -8.65
CA LEU A 141 7.72 5.49 -7.82
C LEU A 141 7.55 3.97 -7.90
N LEU A 142 8.63 3.23 -8.13
CA LEU A 142 8.59 1.81 -8.40
C LEU A 142 9.29 1.01 -7.29
N GLY A 143 8.64 -0.06 -6.84
CA GLY A 143 9.24 -1.10 -6.02
C GLY A 143 10.24 -1.95 -6.79
N PHE A 144 9.92 -2.23 -8.05
CA PHE A 144 10.71 -3.10 -8.95
C PHE A 144 10.95 -2.40 -10.29
N LYS A 145 12.19 -2.47 -10.81
CA LYS A 145 12.57 -1.85 -12.09
C LYS A 145 11.80 -2.47 -13.27
N GLU A 146 11.42 -3.73 -13.15
CA GLU A 146 10.65 -4.52 -14.13
C GLU A 146 9.26 -3.92 -14.37
N CYS A 147 8.77 -3.06 -13.47
CA CYS A 147 7.49 -2.39 -13.60
C CYS A 147 7.54 -1.17 -14.56
N ALA A 148 8.72 -0.61 -14.83
CA ALA A 148 8.88 0.60 -15.63
C ALA A 148 8.28 0.53 -17.05
N PRO A 149 8.42 -0.58 -17.82
CA PRO A 149 7.85 -0.69 -19.17
C PRO A 149 6.33 -0.50 -19.25
N PHE A 150 5.60 -0.69 -18.14
CA PHE A 150 4.15 -0.49 -18.10
C PHE A 150 3.72 0.98 -18.03
N PHE A 151 4.66 1.90 -17.82
CA PHE A 151 4.43 3.34 -17.66
C PHE A 151 5.19 4.19 -18.70
N PRO A 152 5.06 3.93 -20.01
CA PRO A 152 5.92 4.53 -21.04
C PRO A 152 5.74 6.05 -21.24
N LYS A 153 4.70 6.65 -20.66
CA LYS A 153 4.30 8.06 -20.87
C LYS A 153 4.48 8.95 -19.64
N VAL A 154 5.11 8.45 -18.58
CA VAL A 154 5.31 9.19 -17.34
C VAL A 154 6.70 8.88 -16.79
N ARG A 155 7.32 9.86 -16.12
CA ARG A 155 8.62 9.64 -15.46
C ARG A 155 8.46 8.55 -14.39
N THR A 156 9.37 7.58 -14.40
CA THR A 156 9.47 6.53 -13.40
C THR A 156 10.74 6.68 -12.58
N GLU A 157 10.71 6.24 -11.32
CA GLU A 157 11.87 6.26 -10.44
C GLU A 157 11.85 5.02 -9.53
N VAL A 158 12.94 4.25 -9.49
CA VAL A 158 13.01 3.03 -8.68
C VAL A 158 13.44 3.41 -7.27
N THR A 159 12.53 3.24 -6.31
CA THR A 159 12.76 3.56 -4.88
C THR A 159 12.81 2.33 -4.00
N GLY A 160 12.39 1.17 -4.52
CA GLY A 160 12.03 0.03 -3.68
C GLY A 160 10.68 0.24 -2.99
N THR A 161 10.23 -0.78 -2.24
CA THR A 161 9.00 -0.73 -1.46
C THR A 161 9.31 -0.27 -0.04
N PRO A 162 8.70 0.84 0.43
CA PRO A 162 8.88 1.31 1.80
C PRO A 162 8.52 0.23 2.83
N ILE A 163 9.38 0.02 3.81
CA ILE A 163 9.18 -0.92 4.92
C ILE A 163 9.10 -0.15 6.24
N ARG A 164 8.27 -0.63 7.17
CA ARG A 164 8.11 -0.04 8.51
C ARG A 164 9.41 -0.10 9.29
N ASN A 165 9.68 0.92 10.10
CA ASN A 165 10.87 0.98 10.95
C ASN A 165 10.96 -0.18 11.97
N GLU A 166 9.83 -0.79 12.31
CA GLU A 166 9.75 -1.96 13.20
C GLU A 166 10.41 -3.20 12.59
N LEU A 167 10.47 -3.31 11.27
CA LEU A 167 11.11 -4.42 10.54
C LEU A 167 12.63 -4.26 10.45
N ARG A 168 13.25 -3.66 11.48
CA ARG A 168 14.71 -3.57 11.61
C ARG A 168 15.32 -4.96 11.56
N ARG A 169 16.46 -5.09 10.89
CA ARG A 169 17.25 -6.33 10.93
C ARG A 169 17.64 -6.60 12.38
N ILE A 170 17.34 -7.82 12.82
CA ILE A 170 17.78 -8.39 14.10
C ILE A 170 18.84 -9.44 13.74
N ASP A 171 19.88 -9.56 14.57
CA ASP A 171 20.89 -10.60 14.40
C ASP A 171 20.25 -11.99 14.47
N ARG A 172 20.68 -12.86 13.55
CA ARG A 172 20.10 -14.20 13.38
C ARG A 172 20.12 -15.03 14.68
N PRO A 173 21.20 -15.09 15.48
CA PRO A 173 21.20 -15.82 16.74
C PRO A 173 20.17 -15.27 17.74
N VAL A 174 20.08 -13.94 17.86
CA VAL A 174 19.14 -13.26 18.76
C VAL A 174 17.69 -13.55 18.34
N ALA A 175 17.40 -13.49 17.03
CA ALA A 175 16.08 -13.79 16.51
C ALA A 175 15.67 -15.25 16.76
N ARG A 176 16.60 -16.20 16.58
CA ARG A 176 16.35 -17.63 16.83
C ARG A 176 16.06 -17.89 18.30
N GLN A 177 16.86 -17.34 19.20
CA GLN A 177 16.65 -17.44 20.64
C GLN A 177 15.28 -16.87 21.05
N LYS A 178 14.92 -15.67 20.57
CA LYS A 178 13.63 -15.04 20.88
C LYS A 178 12.41 -15.84 20.40
N LEU A 179 12.55 -16.55 19.28
CA LEU A 179 11.50 -17.37 18.69
C LEU A 179 11.52 -18.82 19.20
N GLY A 180 12.45 -19.20 20.08
CA GLY A 180 12.62 -20.57 20.55
C GLY A 180 13.06 -21.55 19.47
N LEU A 181 13.73 -21.06 18.42
CA LEU A 181 14.19 -21.88 17.29
C LEU A 181 15.52 -22.55 17.62
N ARG A 182 15.60 -23.85 17.34
CA ARG A 182 16.80 -24.67 17.51
C ARG A 182 17.86 -24.38 16.46
N ASP A 183 19.10 -24.10 16.86
CA ASP A 183 20.20 -23.78 15.94
C ASP A 183 20.65 -24.94 15.04
N ASP A 184 20.42 -26.18 15.47
CA ASP A 184 20.78 -27.41 14.76
C ASP A 184 19.69 -27.90 13.79
N LEU A 185 18.59 -27.15 13.64
CA LEU A 185 17.52 -27.45 12.70
C LEU A 185 17.31 -26.33 11.69
N THR A 186 17.03 -26.73 10.45
CA THR A 186 16.59 -25.80 9.41
C THR A 186 15.18 -25.31 9.72
N THR A 187 15.00 -23.98 9.74
CA THR A 187 13.70 -23.34 9.99
C THR A 187 13.05 -22.94 8.66
N LEU A 188 11.87 -23.48 8.39
CA LEU A 188 11.06 -23.11 7.22
C LEU A 188 9.94 -22.14 7.64
N LEU A 189 9.96 -20.91 7.13
CA LEU A 189 8.86 -19.96 7.25
C LEU A 189 7.89 -20.15 6.07
N VAL A 190 6.62 -20.43 6.36
CA VAL A 190 5.56 -20.55 5.35
C VAL A 190 4.57 -19.40 5.53
N MET A 191 4.44 -18.55 4.51
CA MET A 191 3.51 -17.42 4.53
C MET A 191 2.49 -17.52 3.40
N GLY A 192 1.20 -17.41 3.72
CA GLY A 192 0.10 -17.39 2.75
C GLY A 192 -0.32 -16.00 2.27
N GLY A 193 0.38 -14.94 2.70
CA GLY A 193 -0.03 -13.56 2.44
C GLY A 193 -1.26 -13.13 3.25
N SER A 194 -1.75 -11.91 3.02
CA SER A 194 -2.76 -11.26 3.86
C SER A 194 -4.16 -11.88 3.83
N GLN A 195 -4.43 -12.80 2.90
CA GLN A 195 -5.71 -13.53 2.81
C GLN A 195 -5.54 -15.03 3.10
N GLY A 196 -4.30 -15.47 3.38
CA GLY A 196 -3.94 -16.88 3.39
C GLY A 196 -3.90 -17.49 1.98
N ALA A 197 -3.28 -18.67 1.88
CA ALA A 197 -3.13 -19.39 0.61
C ALA A 197 -3.40 -20.89 0.81
N SER A 198 -4.64 -21.32 0.57
CA SER A 198 -5.05 -22.73 0.76
C SER A 198 -4.18 -23.71 -0.03
N GLY A 199 -3.76 -23.33 -1.25
CA GLY A 199 -2.84 -24.13 -2.07
C GLY A 199 -1.47 -24.36 -1.39
N ILE A 200 -0.89 -23.31 -0.78
CA ILE A 200 0.37 -23.41 -0.02
C ILE A 200 0.18 -24.31 1.20
N ASN A 201 -0.93 -24.10 1.93
CA ASN A 201 -1.23 -24.89 3.13
C ASN A 201 -1.32 -26.40 2.81
N GLN A 202 -2.05 -26.76 1.75
CA GLN A 202 -2.20 -28.14 1.32
C GLN A 202 -0.87 -28.73 0.79
N ALA A 203 -0.12 -27.94 0.02
CA ALA A 203 1.18 -28.38 -0.49
C ALA A 203 2.16 -28.67 0.66
N LEU A 204 2.20 -27.82 1.69
CA LEU A 204 3.03 -28.04 2.87
C LEU A 204 2.65 -29.33 3.59
N ILE A 205 1.36 -29.51 3.90
CA ILE A 205 0.87 -30.72 4.61
C ILE A 205 1.24 -31.99 3.83
N LYS A 206 1.03 -32.00 2.51
CA LYS A 206 1.38 -33.14 1.65
C LYS A 206 2.89 -33.38 1.55
N SER A 207 3.70 -32.34 1.73
CA SER A 207 5.16 -32.42 1.65
C SER A 207 5.83 -32.77 2.99
N LEU A 208 5.11 -32.72 4.12
CA LEU A 208 5.67 -33.00 5.45
C LEU A 208 6.47 -34.33 5.52
N PRO A 209 6.01 -35.45 4.93
CA PRO A 209 6.78 -36.69 4.95
C PRO A 209 8.14 -36.58 4.24
N LEU A 210 8.25 -35.71 3.23
CA LEU A 210 9.48 -35.47 2.47
C LEU A 210 10.44 -34.52 3.21
N LEU A 211 9.92 -33.71 4.13
CA LEU A 211 10.71 -32.76 4.91
C LEU A 211 11.33 -33.42 6.16
N HIS A 212 10.82 -34.59 6.56
CA HIS A 212 11.34 -35.33 7.71
C HIS A 212 12.71 -35.94 7.36
N GLY A 213 13.79 -35.45 8.01
CA GLY A 213 15.14 -35.97 7.81
C GLY A 213 15.83 -35.51 6.52
N ALA A 214 15.24 -34.55 5.80
CA ALA A 214 15.87 -33.97 4.62
C ALA A 214 17.14 -33.18 5.00
N PRO A 215 18.25 -33.34 4.25
CA PRO A 215 19.47 -32.59 4.49
C PRO A 215 19.30 -31.17 3.93
N PHE A 216 18.96 -30.22 4.80
CA PHE A 216 18.91 -28.79 4.47
C PHE A 216 19.97 -28.02 5.24
#